data_AF-A6FE01-F1
#
_entry.id   AF-A6FE01-F1
#
_cell.length_a   1.000
_cell.length_b   1.000
_cell.length_c   1.000
_cell.angle_alpha   90.00
_cell.angle_beta   90.00
_cell.angle_gamma   90.00
#
_symmetry.space_group_name_H-M   'P 1'
#
loop_
_entity.id
_entity.type
_entity.pdbx_description
1 polymer ?
#
loop_
_entity_poly.entity_id
_entity_poly.type
_entity_poly.pdbx_seq_one_letter_code
_entity_poly.pdbx_strand_id
1 'polypeptide(L)'
;MMFMLTTLPIKRQLLKQRQVKLSIKLSSLILVTSLFSGCVTLAEFTDGGDSFTMSAAASEEMNAVNAAMNAVEILYQRGNKQDLAYYAPNNFELALKKREELLSMYEDYTPNGGSWFSNSGSEEIETESELFVQRMNKAFQAKLITEPSLSIIRDHDEFIQSIDVDGFEARFDKLRDSTTQFTGLIESRGTGLGLEHQKIKLERDYNSLEVDMIKRKVLRLPTSEFNLLDQELVPESYNKALNGLYSLERLIEKNPRDNTVIQQQLNASYRQIKQAESIAKEVVWVKSRIKTSAERVVINYRDHLSSLNSYLGTEELTALDFQSQVRGIKDAVASKISQHDKEKELSDQHLRRQLAELGRLLTGQDMSKYSISQQVDSLIFAARTLVDESIDIPLAQR
;
A
#
# COMPACT_ATOMS: atom_id res chain seq x y z
N MET A 1 -50.26 20.90 94.69
CA MET A 1 -49.49 22.13 94.44
C MET A 1 -48.99 22.05 92.99
N MET A 2 -49.62 22.57 91.92
CA MET A 2 -50.30 23.87 91.69
C MET A 2 -49.38 25.02 92.13
N PHE A 3 -48.91 25.99 91.32
CA PHE A 3 -49.22 26.55 89.98
C PHE A 3 -47.87 26.99 89.31
N MET A 4 -47.60 26.85 87.99
CA MET A 4 -48.00 27.71 86.83
C MET A 4 -47.48 29.17 86.92
N LEU A 5 -47.03 29.92 85.89
CA LEU A 5 -47.13 29.86 84.42
C LEU A 5 -46.28 31.02 83.79
N THR A 6 -45.99 30.90 82.48
CA THR A 6 -45.97 31.94 81.39
C THR A 6 -44.66 32.72 81.08
N THR A 7 -44.19 32.96 79.83
CA THR A 7 -44.79 33.07 78.46
C THR A 7 -43.80 32.71 77.31
N LEU A 8 -44.31 32.20 76.17
CA LEU A 8 -43.73 32.12 74.80
C LEU A 8 -43.92 33.45 74.01
N PRO A 9 -43.61 33.63 72.69
CA PRO A 9 -42.64 33.04 71.72
C PRO A 9 -41.85 34.12 70.90
N ILE A 10 -40.95 33.77 69.95
CA ILE A 10 -40.71 34.50 68.65
C ILE A 10 -39.83 33.66 67.68
N LYS A 11 -40.19 33.76 66.39
CA LYS A 11 -39.73 33.06 65.17
C LYS A 11 -38.34 33.47 64.62
N ARG A 12 -37.86 32.66 63.65
CA ARG A 12 -36.83 32.91 62.59
C ARG A 12 -35.38 32.78 63.09
N GLN A 13 -34.44 32.11 62.42
CA GLN A 13 -34.25 31.90 60.98
C GLN A 13 -33.25 30.75 60.78
N LEU A 14 -33.64 29.73 60.02
CA LEU A 14 -32.71 28.88 59.27
C LEU A 14 -32.01 29.76 58.24
N LEU A 15 -30.67 29.87 58.30
CA LEU A 15 -29.82 30.19 57.15
C LEU A 15 -28.33 30.19 57.53
N LYS A 16 -27.53 29.62 56.61
CA LYS A 16 -26.05 29.61 56.53
C LYS A 16 -25.41 28.59 57.47
N GLN A 17 -24.58 27.66 57.01
CA GLN A 17 -23.50 27.86 56.04
C GLN A 17 -23.03 26.48 55.51
N ARG A 18 -23.60 25.99 54.40
CA ARG A 18 -22.96 24.93 53.60
C ARG A 18 -21.85 25.61 52.81
N GLN A 19 -20.64 25.65 53.37
CA GLN A 19 -19.45 25.95 52.59
C GLN A 19 -19.18 24.74 51.69
N VAL A 20 -19.62 24.83 50.45
CA VAL A 20 -19.10 24.01 49.35
C VAL A 20 -17.65 24.43 49.19
N LYS A 21 -16.73 23.61 49.69
CA LYS A 21 -15.30 23.71 49.37
C LYS A 21 -15.13 23.24 47.93
N LEU A 22 -15.43 24.12 46.99
CA LEU A 22 -15.07 23.98 45.59
C LEU A 22 -13.59 24.35 45.46
N SER A 23 -12.71 23.39 45.71
CA SER A 23 -11.29 23.50 45.35
C SER A 23 -11.03 22.59 44.16
N ILE A 24 -11.18 23.17 42.97
CA ILE A 24 -10.70 22.61 41.72
C ILE A 24 -9.19 22.37 41.88
N LYS A 25 -8.80 21.10 42.01
CA LYS A 25 -7.41 20.63 41.85
C LYS A 25 -7.27 19.87 40.54
N LEU A 26 -7.61 20.53 39.44
CA LEU A 26 -7.30 20.09 38.06
C LEU A 26 -5.85 20.47 37.70
N SER A 27 -4.90 20.06 38.54
CA SER A 27 -3.47 20.36 38.36
C SER A 27 -2.62 19.15 38.70
N SER A 28 -2.41 18.26 37.73
CA SER A 28 -1.13 17.58 37.54
C SER A 28 -1.10 16.81 36.22
N LEU A 29 -0.11 17.16 35.39
CA LEU A 29 0.28 16.56 34.10
C LEU A 29 -0.62 16.79 32.88
N ILE A 30 -0.80 18.06 32.51
CA ILE A 30 -0.93 18.43 31.09
C ILE A 30 0.47 18.31 30.47
N LEU A 31 0.75 17.18 29.81
CA LEU A 31 1.91 17.06 28.93
C LEU A 31 1.65 17.92 27.69
N VAL A 32 2.43 18.99 27.60
CA VAL A 32 2.40 20.02 26.57
C VAL A 32 2.72 19.42 25.20
N THR A 33 1.79 19.52 24.25
CA THR A 33 2.06 19.70 22.81
C THR A 33 0.92 20.49 22.17
N SER A 34 1.17 21.79 21.97
CA SER A 34 0.72 22.69 20.89
C SER A 34 -0.65 22.47 20.21
N LEU A 35 -1.58 23.38 20.54
CA LEU A 35 -2.39 24.24 19.65
C LEU A 35 -2.71 23.73 18.23
N PHE A 36 -3.92 23.22 18.05
CA PHE A 36 -4.78 23.58 16.91
C PHE A 36 -6.23 23.71 17.41
N SER A 37 -6.63 24.96 17.63
CA SER A 37 -7.99 25.39 17.93
C SER A 37 -8.84 25.29 16.67
N GLY A 38 -9.67 24.25 16.58
CA GLY A 38 -10.88 24.25 15.76
C GLY A 38 -12.06 24.30 16.71
N CYS A 39 -12.65 25.49 16.86
CA CYS A 39 -13.90 25.66 17.60
C CYS A 39 -15.01 24.96 16.83
N VAL A 40 -15.46 23.79 17.30
CA VAL A 40 -16.79 23.29 16.99
C VAL A 40 -17.67 23.70 18.16
N THR A 41 -18.36 24.81 18.00
CA THR A 41 -19.44 25.22 18.90
C THR A 41 -20.66 24.36 18.59
N LEU A 42 -21.09 23.54 19.56
CA LEU A 42 -22.36 22.81 19.52
C LEU A 42 -23.50 23.85 19.68
N ALA A 43 -23.91 24.47 18.58
CA ALA A 43 -24.85 25.60 18.58
C ALA A 43 -26.31 25.20 18.32
N GLU A 44 -26.65 23.91 18.31
CA GLU A 44 -27.93 23.45 17.73
C GLU A 44 -28.91 22.80 18.72
N PHE A 45 -28.82 23.11 20.02
CA PHE A 45 -29.75 22.55 21.03
C PHE A 45 -30.55 23.58 21.85
N THR A 46 -30.56 24.85 21.46
CA THR A 46 -31.40 25.86 22.14
C THR A 46 -32.33 26.54 21.16
N ASP A 47 -33.40 25.85 20.75
CA ASP A 47 -34.61 26.55 20.36
C ASP A 47 -35.85 25.78 20.83
N GLY A 48 -36.61 26.40 21.72
CA GLY A 48 -37.72 25.79 22.44
C GLY A 48 -38.08 26.60 23.68
N GLY A 49 -38.79 27.71 23.46
CA GLY A 49 -39.21 28.63 24.49
C GLY A 49 -40.25 28.04 25.45
N ASP A 50 -39.90 28.07 26.74
CA ASP A 50 -40.80 28.39 27.85
C ASP A 50 -39.95 29.01 28.96
N SER A 51 -40.28 30.24 29.38
CA SER A 51 -39.44 31.02 30.30
C SER A 51 -39.58 30.55 31.74
N PHE A 52 -38.94 29.43 32.06
CA PHE A 52 -38.54 29.11 33.43
C PHE A 52 -37.33 29.99 33.75
N THR A 53 -37.47 30.93 34.69
CA THR A 53 -36.30 31.66 35.22
C THR A 53 -35.46 30.66 36.02
N MET A 54 -34.43 30.09 35.38
CA MET A 54 -33.43 29.27 36.07
C MET A 54 -32.81 30.07 37.21
N SER A 55 -32.70 29.45 38.39
CA SER A 55 -31.97 30.05 39.50
C SER A 55 -30.49 30.18 39.14
N ALA A 56 -29.78 31.14 39.76
CA ALA A 56 -28.33 31.28 39.53
C ALA A 56 -27.57 29.98 39.84
N ALA A 57 -28.00 29.22 40.85
CA ALA A 57 -27.44 27.92 41.21
C ALA A 57 -27.68 26.86 40.12
N ALA A 58 -28.88 26.83 39.54
CA ALA A 58 -29.22 25.93 38.43
C ALA A 58 -28.45 26.25 37.16
N SER A 59 -28.20 27.55 36.91
CA SER A 59 -27.37 27.99 35.79
C SER A 59 -25.90 27.64 35.99
N GLU A 60 -25.38 27.75 37.21
CA GLU A 60 -24.02 27.34 37.56
C GLU A 60 -23.83 25.82 37.40
N GLU A 61 -24.81 25.03 37.86
CA GLU A 61 -24.83 23.57 37.73
C GLU A 61 -24.88 23.11 36.26
N MET A 62 -25.76 23.71 35.44
CA MET A 62 -25.83 23.44 34.01
C MET A 62 -24.53 23.83 33.28
N ASN A 63 -23.91 24.95 33.65
CA ASN A 63 -22.63 25.36 33.07
C ASN A 63 -21.49 24.38 33.42
N ALA A 64 -21.48 23.81 34.64
CA ALA A 64 -20.51 22.80 35.04
C ALA A 64 -20.70 21.49 34.25
N VAL A 65 -21.95 21.02 34.10
CA VAL A 65 -22.29 19.84 33.29
C VAL A 65 -21.91 20.05 31.82
N ASN A 66 -22.22 21.21 31.24
CA ASN A 66 -21.81 21.56 29.87
C ASN A 66 -20.28 21.58 29.70
N ALA A 67 -19.54 22.10 30.69
CA ALA A 67 -18.09 22.11 30.67
C ALA A 67 -17.51 20.68 30.71
N ALA A 68 -18.08 19.80 31.54
CA ALA A 68 -17.69 18.40 31.62
C ALA A 68 -17.93 17.67 30.29
N MET A 69 -19.12 17.82 29.69
CA MET A 69 -19.45 17.21 28.40
C MET A 69 -18.58 17.75 27.25
N ASN A 70 -18.27 19.05 27.24
CA ASN A 70 -17.33 19.61 26.28
C ASN A 70 -15.92 19.02 26.43
N ALA A 71 -15.45 18.81 27.66
CA ALA A 71 -14.15 18.18 27.90
C ALA A 71 -14.13 16.72 27.42
N VAL A 72 -15.22 15.97 27.65
CA VAL A 72 -15.42 14.60 27.15
C VAL A 72 -15.30 14.56 25.62
N GLU A 73 -16.02 15.45 24.92
CA GLU A 73 -16.01 15.48 23.46
C GLU A 73 -14.65 15.90 22.89
N ILE A 74 -13.99 16.90 23.48
CA ILE A 74 -12.63 17.31 23.07
C ILE A 74 -11.65 16.14 23.19
N LEU A 75 -11.68 15.41 24.30
CA LEU A 75 -10.81 14.26 24.52
C LEU A 75 -11.13 13.10 23.57
N TYR A 76 -12.41 12.81 23.34
CA TYR A 76 -12.84 11.81 22.38
C TYR A 76 -12.32 12.13 20.97
N GLN A 77 -12.52 13.37 20.49
CA GLN A 77 -12.03 13.80 19.18
C GLN A 77 -10.50 13.75 19.09
N ARG A 78 -9.78 14.12 20.16
CA ARG A 78 -8.33 13.93 20.25
C ARG A 78 -7.95 12.46 20.17
N GLY A 79 -8.68 11.58 20.84
CA GLY A 79 -8.46 10.14 20.82
C GLY A 79 -8.60 9.54 19.43
N ASN A 80 -9.65 9.92 18.71
CA ASN A 80 -9.85 9.55 17.30
C ASN A 80 -8.69 10.03 16.43
N LYS A 81 -8.30 11.30 16.54
CA LYS A 81 -7.17 11.86 15.77
C LYS A 81 -5.82 11.21 16.07
N GLN A 82 -5.70 10.57 17.23
CA GLN A 82 -4.49 9.86 17.64
C GLN A 82 -4.60 8.34 17.43
N ASP A 83 -5.63 7.85 16.75
CA ASP A 83 -5.89 6.44 16.48
C ASP A 83 -5.84 5.56 17.74
N LEU A 84 -6.40 6.05 18.85
CA LEU A 84 -6.40 5.29 20.11
C LEU A 84 -7.10 3.94 20.00
N ALA A 85 -8.03 3.77 19.06
CA ALA A 85 -8.63 2.47 18.77
C ALA A 85 -7.60 1.41 18.33
N TYR A 86 -6.53 1.83 17.64
CA TYR A 86 -5.47 0.94 17.18
C TYR A 86 -4.40 0.71 18.27
N TYR A 87 -4.00 1.78 18.95
CA TYR A 87 -2.88 1.76 19.90
C TYR A 87 -3.26 1.45 21.35
N ALA A 88 -4.52 1.64 21.71
CA ALA A 88 -5.04 1.37 23.04
C ALA A 88 -6.51 0.87 23.00
N PRO A 89 -6.82 -0.19 22.23
CA PRO A 89 -8.18 -0.70 22.02
C PRO A 89 -8.95 -0.92 23.33
N ASN A 90 -8.35 -1.49 24.38
CA ASN A 90 -9.10 -1.84 25.58
C ASN A 90 -9.53 -0.59 26.38
N ASN A 91 -8.60 0.32 26.65
CA ASN A 91 -8.93 1.53 27.40
C ASN A 91 -9.78 2.50 26.58
N PHE A 92 -9.58 2.55 25.25
CA PHE A 92 -10.39 3.38 24.38
C PHE A 92 -11.82 2.87 24.29
N GLU A 93 -12.04 1.55 24.12
CA GLU A 93 -13.39 0.97 24.11
C GLU A 93 -14.14 1.22 25.43
N LEU A 94 -13.45 1.08 26.58
CA LEU A 94 -14.05 1.41 27.88
C LEU A 94 -14.40 2.90 28.00
N ALA A 95 -13.59 3.80 27.42
CA ALA A 95 -13.92 5.22 27.36
C ALA A 95 -15.14 5.48 26.46
N LEU A 96 -15.25 4.78 25.31
CA LEU A 96 -16.42 4.90 24.42
C LEU A 96 -17.72 4.51 25.12
N LYS A 97 -17.72 3.39 25.87
CA LYS A 97 -18.87 2.98 26.69
C LYS A 97 -19.27 4.05 27.70
N LYS A 98 -18.29 4.67 28.37
CA LYS A 98 -18.55 5.78 29.30
C LYS A 98 -19.07 7.04 28.61
N ARG A 99 -18.60 7.35 27.40
CA ARG A 99 -19.14 8.45 26.60
C ARG A 99 -20.59 8.20 26.21
N GLU A 100 -20.95 6.98 25.82
CA GLU A 100 -22.33 6.62 25.49
C GLU A 100 -23.26 6.76 26.71
N GLU A 101 -22.82 6.28 27.89
CA GLU A 101 -23.54 6.47 29.15
C GLU A 101 -23.72 7.97 29.48
N LEU A 102 -22.66 8.77 29.35
CA LEU A 102 -22.70 10.22 29.60
C LEU A 102 -23.62 10.98 28.64
N LEU A 103 -23.66 10.60 27.37
CA LEU A 103 -24.58 11.22 26.40
C LEU A 103 -26.03 10.96 26.79
N SER A 104 -26.37 9.73 27.18
CA SER A 104 -27.71 9.40 27.68
C SER A 104 -28.06 10.16 28.96
N MET A 105 -27.13 10.26 29.91
CA MET A 105 -27.35 11.00 31.16
C MET A 105 -27.55 12.50 30.91
N TYR A 106 -26.80 13.07 29.96
CA TYR A 106 -26.87 14.49 29.62
C TYR A 106 -28.17 14.84 28.88
N GLU A 107 -28.65 13.97 27.98
CA GLU A 107 -29.95 14.15 27.30
C GLU A 107 -31.13 14.18 28.28
N ASP A 108 -31.07 13.37 29.35
CA ASP A 108 -32.10 13.28 30.38
C ASP A 108 -31.92 14.30 31.53
N TYR A 109 -30.86 15.12 31.50
CA TYR A 109 -30.50 16.01 32.60
C TYR A 109 -31.32 17.30 32.61
N THR A 110 -31.89 17.63 33.77
CA THR A 110 -32.55 18.93 34.00
C THR A 110 -32.07 19.57 35.31
N PRO A 111 -31.59 20.82 35.29
CA PRO A 111 -31.13 21.48 36.51
C PRO A 111 -32.31 21.78 37.46
N ASN A 112 -32.17 21.41 38.74
CA ASN A 112 -33.20 21.35 39.80
C ASN A 112 -34.17 20.15 39.82
N GLY A 113 -33.78 18.96 39.36
CA GLY A 113 -34.39 17.68 39.77
C GLY A 113 -35.92 17.62 39.78
N GLY A 114 -36.57 18.24 38.78
CA GLY A 114 -38.00 18.54 38.80
C GLY A 114 -38.92 17.41 38.37
N SER A 115 -38.38 16.24 38.01
CA SER A 115 -39.18 15.10 37.60
C SER A 115 -38.72 13.87 38.37
N TRP A 116 -39.67 13.16 38.99
CA TRP A 116 -39.47 11.82 39.58
C TRP A 116 -38.74 10.86 38.61
N PHE A 117 -38.81 11.15 37.30
CA PHE A 117 -38.23 10.37 36.22
C PHE A 117 -36.81 10.80 35.77
N SER A 118 -36.23 11.89 36.28
CA SER A 118 -34.83 12.23 35.97
C SER A 118 -33.89 11.37 36.81
N ASN A 119 -33.30 10.35 36.20
CA ASN A 119 -32.48 9.36 36.89
C ASN A 119 -31.05 9.83 37.23
N SER A 120 -30.57 10.94 36.65
CA SER A 120 -29.15 11.31 36.70
C SER A 120 -28.95 12.69 37.32
N GLY A 121 -28.21 12.74 38.43
CA GLY A 121 -27.81 13.99 39.08
C GLY A 121 -26.55 14.60 38.46
N SER A 122 -26.31 15.89 38.66
CA SER A 122 -25.07 16.56 38.21
C SER A 122 -23.80 15.91 38.78
N GLU A 123 -23.85 15.44 40.02
CA GLU A 123 -22.76 14.69 40.68
C GLU A 123 -22.45 13.35 39.99
N GLU A 124 -23.47 12.68 39.43
CA GLU A 124 -23.30 11.43 38.70
C GLU A 124 -22.66 11.67 37.33
N ILE A 125 -23.11 12.71 36.62
CA ILE A 125 -22.49 13.14 35.35
C ILE A 125 -21.04 13.57 35.58
N GLU A 126 -20.73 14.30 36.65
CA GLU A 126 -19.36 14.67 37.01
C GLU A 126 -18.50 13.43 37.28
N THR A 127 -19.00 12.50 38.10
CA THR A 127 -18.30 11.24 38.42
C THR A 127 -18.02 10.40 37.18
N GLU A 128 -19.01 10.21 36.30
CA GLU A 128 -18.83 9.45 35.07
C GLU A 128 -17.91 10.17 34.07
N SER A 129 -17.93 11.51 34.04
CA SER A 129 -16.99 12.32 33.27
C SER A 129 -15.56 12.13 33.76
N GLU A 130 -15.33 12.08 35.07
CA GLU A 130 -14.01 11.78 35.62
C GLU A 130 -13.53 10.36 35.25
N LEU A 131 -14.43 9.37 35.31
CA LEU A 131 -14.10 7.99 34.89
C LEU A 131 -13.74 7.93 33.39
N PHE A 132 -14.49 8.64 32.54
CA PHE A 132 -14.15 8.80 31.12
C PHE A 132 -12.74 9.39 30.94
N VAL A 133 -12.46 10.52 31.61
CA VAL A 133 -11.15 11.20 31.54
C VAL A 133 -10.03 10.28 32.00
N GLN A 134 -10.23 9.52 33.08
CA GLN A 134 -9.25 8.54 33.55
C GLN A 134 -8.97 7.45 32.52
N ARG A 135 -10.00 6.93 31.83
CA ARG A 135 -9.83 5.92 30.78
C ARG A 135 -9.10 6.48 29.56
N MET A 136 -9.45 7.69 29.13
CA MET A 136 -8.75 8.38 28.05
C MET A 136 -7.27 8.62 28.39
N ASN A 137 -6.97 9.07 29.61
CA ASN A 137 -5.59 9.25 30.05
C ASN A 137 -4.80 7.93 30.04
N LYS A 138 -5.40 6.81 30.48
CA LYS A 138 -4.78 5.49 30.37
C LYS A 138 -4.54 5.08 28.91
N ALA A 139 -5.48 5.36 28.01
CA ALA A 139 -5.33 5.08 26.59
C ALA A 139 -4.19 5.91 25.96
N PHE A 140 -4.08 7.20 26.27
CA PHE A 140 -2.96 8.03 25.82
C PHE A 140 -1.61 7.53 26.34
N GLN A 141 -1.54 7.11 27.61
CA GLN A 141 -0.31 6.54 28.17
C GLN A 141 0.04 5.19 27.53
N ALA A 142 -0.94 4.33 27.29
CA ALA A 142 -0.74 3.07 26.59
C ALA A 142 -0.19 3.29 25.19
N LYS A 143 -0.73 4.27 24.44
CA LYS A 143 -0.23 4.63 23.10
C LYS A 143 1.27 4.90 23.10
N LEU A 144 1.78 5.65 24.08
CA LEU A 144 3.21 5.97 24.17
C LEU A 144 4.11 4.72 24.25
N ILE A 145 3.56 3.59 24.70
CA ILE A 145 4.28 2.32 24.88
C ILE A 145 4.03 1.39 23.68
N THR A 146 2.81 1.36 23.16
CA THR A 146 2.40 0.47 22.06
C THR A 146 2.88 0.98 20.70
N GLU A 147 2.87 2.30 20.47
CA GLU A 147 3.22 2.92 19.18
C GLU A 147 4.63 2.54 18.69
N PRO A 148 5.70 2.64 19.51
CA PRO A 148 7.03 2.16 19.09
C PRO A 148 7.09 0.64 18.84
N SER A 149 6.23 -0.12 19.50
CA SER A 149 6.18 -1.58 19.37
C SER A 149 5.45 -2.02 18.09
N LEU A 150 4.54 -1.18 17.60
CA LEU A 150 3.67 -1.44 16.45
C LEU A 150 4.10 -0.75 15.17
N SER A 151 5.12 0.12 15.18
CA SER A 151 5.50 0.94 14.02
C SER A 151 5.68 0.15 12.72
N ILE A 152 6.42 -0.97 12.77
CA ILE A 152 6.64 -1.85 11.61
C ILE A 152 5.35 -2.56 11.21
N ILE A 153 4.58 -3.08 12.17
CA ILE A 153 3.31 -3.75 11.93
C ILE A 153 2.31 -2.80 11.26
N ARG A 154 2.25 -1.55 11.73
CA ARG A 154 1.38 -0.51 11.19
C ARG A 154 1.75 -0.14 9.76
N ASP A 155 3.03 -0.01 9.47
CA ASP A 155 3.52 0.24 8.12
C ASP A 155 3.18 -0.90 7.14
N HIS A 156 3.18 -2.17 7.59
CA HIS A 156 2.66 -3.29 6.79
C HIS A 156 1.13 -3.25 6.64
N ASP A 157 0.40 -2.98 7.73
CA ASP A 157 -1.07 -2.89 7.72
C ASP A 157 -1.58 -1.84 6.73
N GLU A 158 -0.98 -0.64 6.76
CA GLU A 158 -1.33 0.47 5.85
C GLU A 158 -0.98 0.14 4.40
N PHE A 159 0.19 -0.45 4.16
CA PHE A 159 0.59 -0.87 2.81
C PHE A 159 -0.37 -1.94 2.25
N ILE A 160 -0.71 -2.95 3.04
CA ILE A 160 -1.64 -4.01 2.62
C ILE A 160 -3.02 -3.44 2.30
N GLN A 161 -3.53 -2.50 3.11
CA GLN A 161 -4.80 -1.81 2.84
C GLN A 161 -4.77 -0.97 1.55
N SER A 162 -3.61 -0.47 1.15
CA SER A 162 -3.45 0.27 -0.11
C SER A 162 -3.49 -0.63 -1.36
N ILE A 163 -3.41 -1.95 -1.18
CA ILE A 163 -3.42 -2.96 -2.25
C ILE A 163 -4.74 -3.72 -2.20
N ASP A 164 -5.17 -4.22 -3.35
CA ASP A 164 -6.30 -5.14 -3.46
C ASP A 164 -6.05 -6.42 -2.63
N VAL A 165 -6.89 -6.63 -1.61
CA VAL A 165 -6.80 -7.72 -0.63
C VAL A 165 -7.52 -8.99 -1.10
N ASP A 166 -8.08 -8.99 -2.31
CA ASP A 166 -8.91 -10.06 -2.84
C ASP A 166 -8.27 -11.46 -2.72
N GLY A 167 -8.93 -12.33 -1.96
CA GLY A 167 -8.53 -13.70 -1.66
C GLY A 167 -7.45 -13.84 -0.59
N PHE A 168 -7.18 -12.80 0.20
CA PHE A 168 -6.34 -12.84 1.41
C PHE A 168 -7.02 -12.27 2.67
N GLU A 169 -8.31 -11.93 2.59
CA GLU A 169 -9.09 -11.23 3.62
C GLU A 169 -9.03 -11.96 4.96
N ALA A 170 -9.34 -13.27 4.97
CA ALA A 170 -9.32 -14.07 6.19
C ALA A 170 -7.94 -14.12 6.87
N ARG A 171 -6.86 -14.06 6.09
CA ARG A 171 -5.49 -14.04 6.63
C ARG A 171 -5.16 -12.65 7.18
N PHE A 172 -5.59 -11.60 6.49
CA PHE A 172 -5.40 -10.23 6.93
C PHE A 172 -6.19 -9.92 8.21
N ASP A 173 -7.45 -10.33 8.29
CA ASP A 173 -8.31 -10.16 9.47
C ASP A 173 -7.70 -10.86 10.69
N LYS A 174 -7.21 -12.10 10.52
CA LYS A 174 -6.52 -12.83 11.59
C LYS A 174 -5.27 -12.10 12.09
N LEU A 175 -4.53 -11.42 11.20
CA LEU A 175 -3.39 -10.61 11.60
C LEU A 175 -3.83 -9.37 12.38
N ARG A 176 -4.89 -8.69 11.96
CA ARG A 176 -5.46 -7.54 12.68
C ARG A 176 -6.00 -7.93 14.06
N ASP A 177 -6.64 -9.09 14.18
CA ASP A 177 -7.07 -9.64 15.47
C ASP A 177 -5.86 -9.93 16.36
N SER A 178 -4.80 -10.52 15.80
CA SER A 178 -3.57 -10.83 16.54
C SER A 178 -2.82 -9.55 16.97
N THR A 179 -2.84 -8.51 16.13
CA THR A 179 -2.33 -7.17 16.47
C THR A 179 -3.14 -6.57 17.62
N THR A 180 -4.47 -6.63 17.56
CA THR A 180 -5.36 -6.16 18.64
C THR A 180 -5.07 -6.88 19.95
N GLN A 181 -4.88 -8.21 19.93
CA GLN A 181 -4.51 -8.99 21.11
C GLN A 181 -3.13 -8.59 21.66
N PHE A 182 -2.15 -8.40 20.79
CA PHE A 182 -0.80 -7.97 21.18
C PHE A 182 -0.82 -6.58 21.82
N THR A 183 -1.54 -5.62 21.24
CA THR A 183 -1.74 -4.28 21.82
C THR A 183 -2.43 -4.37 23.18
N GLY A 184 -3.48 -5.19 23.29
CA GLY A 184 -4.19 -5.42 24.54
C GLY A 184 -3.30 -6.01 25.65
N LEU A 185 -2.34 -6.87 25.29
CA LEU A 185 -1.35 -7.38 26.25
C LEU A 185 -0.42 -6.27 26.77
N ILE A 186 0.08 -5.41 25.88
CA ILE A 186 0.92 -4.26 26.29
C ILE A 186 0.13 -3.33 27.20
N GLU A 187 -1.12 -3.01 26.83
CA GLU A 187 -2.02 -2.19 27.66
C GLU A 187 -2.22 -2.78 29.06
N SER A 188 -2.50 -4.09 29.14
CA SER A 188 -2.76 -4.76 30.42
C SER A 188 -1.52 -4.82 31.32
N ARG A 189 -0.33 -4.94 30.73
CA ARG A 189 0.95 -5.04 31.44
C ARG A 189 1.57 -3.68 31.75
N GLY A 190 1.20 -2.64 31.00
CA GLY A 190 1.88 -1.34 31.03
C GLY A 190 3.32 -1.39 30.51
N THR A 191 3.70 -2.43 29.78
CA THR A 191 5.05 -2.61 29.23
C THR A 191 5.04 -3.61 28.06
N GLY A 192 5.92 -3.39 27.08
CA GLY A 192 6.18 -4.31 25.98
C GLY A 192 7.22 -5.40 26.29
N LEU A 193 7.89 -5.33 27.45
CA LEU A 193 8.96 -6.26 27.82
C LEU A 193 8.44 -7.70 27.90
N GLY A 194 9.19 -8.63 27.28
CA GLY A 194 8.85 -10.04 27.24
C GLY A 194 7.80 -10.40 26.18
N LEU A 195 7.47 -9.47 25.28
CA LEU A 195 6.57 -9.69 24.14
C LEU A 195 7.31 -9.65 22.80
N GLU A 196 8.65 -9.60 22.81
CA GLU A 196 9.48 -9.47 21.60
C GLU A 196 9.26 -10.61 20.62
N HIS A 197 9.09 -11.84 21.12
CA HIS A 197 8.81 -12.99 20.25
C HIS A 197 7.47 -12.86 19.52
N GLN A 198 6.44 -12.33 20.20
CA GLN A 198 5.13 -12.11 19.59
C GLN A 198 5.18 -10.98 18.55
N LYS A 199 5.90 -9.89 18.87
CA LYS A 199 6.17 -8.79 17.94
C LYS A 199 6.85 -9.28 16.67
N ILE A 200 7.99 -9.97 16.80
CA ILE A 200 8.76 -10.48 15.66
C ILE A 200 7.93 -11.44 14.81
N LYS A 201 7.12 -12.30 15.45
CA LYS A 201 6.21 -13.20 14.75
C LYS A 201 5.17 -12.42 13.93
N LEU A 202 4.52 -11.42 14.52
CA LEU A 202 3.56 -10.57 13.82
C LEU A 202 4.20 -9.85 12.64
N GLU A 203 5.34 -9.19 12.84
CA GLU A 203 6.08 -8.51 11.77
C GLU A 203 6.40 -9.45 10.62
N ARG A 204 6.88 -10.66 10.92
CA ARG A 204 7.17 -11.68 9.91
C ARG A 204 5.91 -12.15 9.17
N ASP A 205 4.81 -12.37 9.89
CA ASP A 205 3.59 -12.89 9.30
C ASP A 205 2.89 -11.82 8.42
N TYR A 206 2.98 -10.53 8.79
CA TYR A 206 2.59 -9.38 7.96
C TYR A 206 3.47 -9.26 6.71
N ASN A 207 4.80 -9.29 6.86
CA ASN A 207 5.73 -9.25 5.73
C ASN A 207 5.49 -10.42 4.76
N SER A 208 5.22 -11.62 5.28
CA SER A 208 4.88 -12.77 4.43
C SER A 208 3.58 -12.57 3.67
N LEU A 209 2.55 -11.99 4.30
CA LEU A 209 1.30 -11.68 3.60
C LEU A 209 1.53 -10.65 2.49
N GLU A 210 2.29 -9.60 2.78
CA GLU A 210 2.67 -8.58 1.81
C GLU A 210 3.37 -9.20 0.57
N VAL A 211 4.39 -10.02 0.80
CA VAL A 211 5.10 -10.74 -0.27
C VAL A 211 4.13 -11.60 -1.10
N ASP A 212 3.26 -12.38 -0.46
CA ASP A 212 2.32 -13.26 -1.17
C ASP A 212 1.30 -12.48 -2.01
N MET A 213 0.84 -11.33 -1.52
CA MET A 213 -0.06 -10.43 -2.25
C MET A 213 0.64 -9.85 -3.48
N ILE A 214 1.86 -9.34 -3.34
CA ILE A 214 2.64 -8.81 -4.46
C ILE A 214 2.96 -9.92 -5.47
N LYS A 215 3.35 -11.12 -5.01
CA LYS A 215 3.55 -12.29 -5.88
C LYS A 215 2.28 -12.62 -6.66
N ARG A 216 1.10 -12.68 -6.03
CA ARG A 216 -0.17 -12.95 -6.73
C ARG A 216 -0.45 -11.90 -7.79
N LYS A 217 -0.22 -10.62 -7.48
CA LYS A 217 -0.46 -9.50 -8.42
C LYS A 217 0.49 -9.54 -9.61
N VAL A 218 1.78 -9.77 -9.37
CA VAL A 218 2.85 -9.62 -10.37
C VAL A 218 3.08 -10.91 -11.17
N LEU A 219 3.07 -12.07 -10.51
CA LEU A 219 3.48 -13.34 -11.13
C LEU A 219 2.34 -14.07 -11.85
N ARG A 220 1.06 -13.77 -11.56
CA ARG A 220 -0.08 -14.52 -12.10
C ARG A 220 -0.03 -14.66 -13.63
N LEU A 221 0.10 -13.54 -14.34
CA LEU A 221 0.14 -13.54 -15.81
C LEU A 221 1.40 -14.21 -16.36
N PRO A 222 2.63 -13.78 -16.01
CA PRO A 222 3.83 -14.38 -16.59
C PRO A 222 3.98 -15.87 -16.25
N THR A 223 3.59 -16.32 -15.05
CA THR A 223 3.57 -17.75 -14.72
C THR A 223 2.57 -18.52 -15.58
N SER A 224 1.37 -17.97 -15.82
CA SER A 224 0.38 -18.63 -16.67
C SER A 224 0.87 -18.80 -18.11
N GLU A 225 1.56 -17.79 -18.66
CA GLU A 225 2.12 -17.88 -20.01
C GLU A 225 3.35 -18.79 -20.09
N PHE A 226 4.21 -18.76 -19.07
CA PHE A 226 5.36 -19.66 -18.97
C PHE A 226 4.93 -21.14 -18.96
N ASN A 227 3.84 -21.47 -18.26
CA ASN A 227 3.31 -22.82 -18.20
C ASN A 227 2.79 -23.36 -19.54
N LEU A 228 2.64 -22.50 -20.57
CA LEU A 228 2.29 -22.92 -21.92
C LEU A 228 3.52 -23.31 -22.77
N LEU A 229 4.74 -23.06 -22.27
CA LEU A 229 5.97 -23.39 -22.98
C LEU A 229 6.24 -24.90 -22.93
N ASP A 230 6.70 -25.46 -24.05
CA ASP A 230 7.09 -26.86 -24.16
C ASP A 230 8.60 -27.03 -23.90
N GLN A 231 8.93 -27.56 -22.72
CA GLN A 231 10.31 -27.79 -22.27
C GLN A 231 11.07 -28.79 -23.17
N GLU A 232 10.41 -29.78 -23.76
CA GLU A 232 11.07 -30.77 -24.63
C GLU A 232 11.37 -30.18 -26.01
N LEU A 233 10.54 -29.24 -26.46
CA LEU A 233 10.72 -28.56 -27.73
C LEU A 233 11.81 -27.49 -27.68
N VAL A 234 11.86 -26.70 -26.61
CA VAL A 234 12.78 -25.56 -26.43
C VAL A 234 13.46 -25.55 -25.05
N PRO A 235 14.26 -26.59 -24.70
CA PRO A 235 14.86 -26.71 -23.37
C PRO A 235 15.78 -25.55 -22.97
N GLU A 236 16.56 -24.97 -23.90
CA GLU A 236 17.48 -23.87 -23.56
C GLU A 236 16.69 -22.58 -23.25
N SER A 237 15.71 -22.25 -24.10
CA SER A 237 14.87 -21.06 -23.97
C SER A 237 13.91 -21.15 -22.78
N TYR A 238 13.37 -22.35 -22.52
CA TYR A 238 12.56 -22.64 -21.34
C TYR A 238 13.33 -22.36 -20.05
N ASN A 239 14.57 -22.87 -19.93
CA ASN A 239 15.40 -22.65 -18.74
C ASN A 239 15.74 -21.16 -18.55
N LYS A 240 15.95 -20.42 -19.65
CA LYS A 240 16.17 -18.97 -19.58
C LYS A 240 14.95 -18.25 -19.01
N ALA A 241 13.75 -18.54 -19.51
CA ALA A 241 12.50 -17.97 -19.02
C ALA A 241 12.22 -18.36 -17.54
N LEU A 242 12.50 -19.61 -17.16
CA LEU A 242 12.37 -20.10 -15.79
C LEU A 242 13.28 -19.33 -14.82
N ASN A 243 14.53 -19.13 -15.20
CA ASN A 243 15.48 -18.34 -14.40
C ASN A 243 15.05 -16.87 -14.28
N GLY A 244 14.44 -16.30 -15.32
CA GLY A 244 13.82 -14.97 -15.27
C GLY A 244 12.72 -14.89 -14.21
N LEU A 245 11.78 -15.84 -14.22
CA LEU A 245 10.71 -15.94 -13.22
C LEU A 245 11.25 -16.10 -11.79
N TYR A 246 12.21 -17.00 -11.57
CA TYR A 246 12.82 -17.16 -10.24
C TYR A 246 13.55 -15.91 -9.76
N SER A 247 14.16 -15.16 -10.68
CA SER A 247 14.81 -13.89 -10.34
C SER A 247 13.78 -12.84 -9.94
N LEU A 248 12.65 -12.77 -10.64
CA LEU A 248 11.53 -11.89 -10.28
C LEU A 248 10.92 -12.26 -8.93
N GLU A 249 10.70 -13.55 -8.68
CA GLU A 249 10.15 -14.05 -7.43
C GLU A 249 11.04 -13.70 -6.22
N ARG A 250 12.34 -13.98 -6.33
CA ARG A 250 13.33 -13.63 -5.28
C ARG A 250 13.41 -12.12 -5.03
N LEU A 251 13.20 -11.32 -6.07
CA LEU A 251 13.20 -9.87 -5.96
C LEU A 251 12.02 -9.39 -5.12
N ILE A 252 10.83 -9.94 -5.38
CA ILE A 252 9.62 -9.67 -4.60
C ILE A 252 9.79 -10.13 -3.15
N GLU A 253 10.39 -11.30 -2.91
CA GLU A 253 10.65 -11.79 -1.55
C GLU A 253 11.60 -10.88 -0.76
N LYS A 254 12.61 -10.33 -1.44
CA LYS A 254 13.60 -9.45 -0.81
C LYS A 254 13.08 -8.04 -0.58
N ASN A 255 12.34 -7.50 -1.54
CA ASN A 255 11.84 -6.13 -1.49
C ASN A 255 10.49 -6.01 -2.22
N PRO A 256 9.38 -6.36 -1.56
CA PRO A 256 8.04 -6.38 -2.18
C PRO A 256 7.51 -4.98 -2.55
N ARG A 257 8.09 -3.92 -1.98
CA ARG A 257 7.63 -2.53 -2.17
C ARG A 257 8.35 -1.78 -3.29
N ASP A 258 9.47 -2.29 -3.80
CA ASP A 258 10.23 -1.65 -4.87
C ASP A 258 9.57 -1.91 -6.24
N ASN A 259 8.46 -1.23 -6.48
CA ASN A 259 7.69 -1.41 -7.71
C ASN A 259 8.52 -1.07 -8.95
N THR A 260 9.45 -0.12 -8.90
CA THR A 260 10.28 0.24 -10.06
C THR A 260 11.14 -0.95 -10.50
N VAL A 261 11.87 -1.55 -9.56
CA VAL A 261 12.74 -2.69 -9.87
C VAL A 261 11.91 -3.94 -10.19
N ILE A 262 10.79 -4.16 -9.50
CA ILE A 262 9.84 -5.26 -9.81
C ILE A 262 9.33 -5.14 -11.24
N GLN A 263 8.88 -3.95 -11.69
CA GLN A 263 8.35 -3.76 -13.04
C GLN A 263 9.44 -3.94 -14.11
N GLN A 264 10.66 -3.47 -13.85
CA GLN A 264 11.78 -3.68 -14.77
C GLN A 264 12.08 -5.17 -14.96
N GLN A 265 12.16 -5.92 -13.85
CA GLN A 265 12.42 -7.36 -13.89
C GLN A 265 11.22 -8.14 -14.46
N LEU A 266 9.98 -7.71 -14.21
CA LEU A 266 8.77 -8.26 -14.83
C LEU A 266 8.84 -8.14 -16.34
N ASN A 267 9.14 -6.95 -16.87
CA ASN A 267 9.28 -6.71 -18.31
C ASN A 267 10.40 -7.54 -18.94
N ALA A 268 11.52 -7.74 -18.22
CA ALA A 268 12.59 -8.61 -18.67
C ALA A 268 12.16 -10.08 -18.73
N SER A 269 11.49 -10.57 -17.68
CA SER A 269 11.01 -11.96 -17.57
C SER A 269 9.92 -12.26 -18.61
N TYR A 270 8.98 -11.33 -18.79
CA TYR A 270 7.92 -11.44 -19.80
C TYR A 270 8.49 -11.48 -21.22
N ARG A 271 9.50 -10.65 -21.53
CA ARG A 271 10.20 -10.73 -22.82
C ARG A 271 10.85 -12.09 -23.05
N GLN A 272 11.47 -12.68 -22.03
CA GLN A 272 12.08 -14.01 -22.14
C GLN A 272 11.03 -15.10 -22.39
N ILE A 273 9.86 -15.03 -21.74
CA ILE A 273 8.74 -15.95 -21.97
C ILE A 273 8.24 -15.83 -23.41
N LYS A 274 8.00 -14.61 -23.91
CA LYS A 274 7.59 -14.38 -25.30
C LYS A 274 8.64 -14.81 -26.32
N GLN A 275 9.92 -14.58 -26.03
CA GLN A 275 11.01 -15.09 -26.84
C GLN A 275 10.96 -16.62 -26.93
N ALA A 276 10.82 -17.33 -25.81
CA ALA A 276 10.73 -18.78 -25.78
C ALA A 276 9.51 -19.31 -26.55
N GLU A 277 8.33 -18.68 -26.38
CA GLU A 277 7.11 -19.02 -27.13
C GLU A 277 7.33 -18.89 -28.65
N SER A 278 8.01 -17.83 -29.04
CA SER A 278 8.30 -17.50 -30.42
C SER A 278 9.36 -18.45 -31.02
N ILE A 279 10.40 -18.80 -30.26
CA ILE A 279 11.39 -19.83 -30.63
C ILE A 279 10.69 -21.16 -30.83
N ALA A 280 9.75 -21.55 -29.95
CA ALA A 280 9.04 -22.83 -30.07
C ALA A 280 8.32 -22.98 -31.41
N LYS A 281 7.62 -21.92 -31.85
CA LYS A 281 6.95 -21.88 -33.17
C LYS A 281 7.95 -22.10 -34.31
N GLU A 282 9.11 -21.48 -34.24
CA GLU A 282 10.18 -21.62 -35.24
C GLU A 282 10.87 -22.99 -35.20
N VAL A 283 11.07 -23.56 -34.01
CA VAL A 283 11.65 -24.89 -33.86
C VAL A 283 10.78 -25.95 -34.49
N VAL A 284 9.44 -25.86 -34.38
CA VAL A 284 8.53 -26.77 -35.10
C VAL A 284 8.77 -26.69 -36.61
N TRP A 285 8.92 -25.47 -37.14
CA TRP A 285 9.21 -25.24 -38.55
C TRP A 285 10.60 -25.76 -38.97
N VAL A 286 11.64 -25.57 -38.15
CA VAL A 286 13.00 -26.07 -38.43
C VAL A 286 13.07 -27.59 -38.29
N LYS A 287 12.42 -28.21 -37.29
CA LYS A 287 12.39 -29.66 -37.07
C LYS A 287 11.83 -30.42 -38.28
N SER A 288 10.97 -29.80 -39.08
CA SER A 288 10.50 -30.37 -40.35
C SER A 288 11.61 -30.55 -41.41
N ARG A 289 12.77 -29.88 -41.23
CA ARG A 289 13.90 -29.86 -42.16
C ARG A 289 15.21 -30.38 -41.54
N ILE A 290 15.43 -30.15 -40.24
CA ILE A 290 16.63 -30.56 -39.51
C ILE A 290 16.19 -31.22 -38.20
N LYS A 291 16.42 -32.53 -38.05
CA LYS A 291 15.94 -33.30 -36.89
C LYS A 291 16.71 -32.99 -35.59
N THR A 292 18.00 -32.71 -35.67
CA THR A 292 18.87 -32.48 -34.51
C THR A 292 19.18 -31.00 -34.33
N SER A 293 19.34 -30.54 -33.08
CA SER A 293 19.78 -29.17 -32.75
C SER A 293 18.91 -28.02 -33.32
N ALA A 294 17.64 -28.27 -33.63
CA ALA A 294 16.75 -27.27 -34.22
C ALA A 294 16.60 -26.00 -33.37
N GLU A 295 16.48 -26.13 -32.03
CA GLU A 295 16.46 -24.97 -31.13
C GLU A 295 17.73 -24.13 -31.25
N ARG A 296 18.90 -24.78 -31.26
CA ARG A 296 20.18 -24.07 -31.36
C ARG A 296 20.34 -23.33 -32.69
N VAL A 297 19.83 -23.89 -33.78
CA VAL A 297 19.78 -23.18 -35.07
C VAL A 297 18.91 -21.92 -34.96
N VAL A 298 17.75 -22.03 -34.31
CA VAL A 298 16.84 -20.90 -34.10
C VAL A 298 17.46 -19.82 -33.22
N ILE A 299 18.04 -20.20 -32.08
CA ILE A 299 18.75 -19.30 -31.17
C ILE A 299 19.86 -18.57 -31.92
N ASN A 300 20.70 -19.30 -32.67
CA ASN A 300 21.82 -18.71 -33.37
C ASN A 300 21.38 -17.59 -34.32
N TYR A 301 20.38 -17.78 -35.18
CA TYR A 301 19.97 -16.67 -36.06
C TYR A 301 19.27 -15.54 -35.31
N ARG A 302 18.58 -15.82 -34.20
CA ARG A 302 17.96 -14.78 -33.37
C ARG A 302 18.97 -13.92 -32.63
N ASP A 303 20.09 -14.50 -32.19
CA ASP A 303 21.19 -13.72 -31.59
C ASP A 303 21.76 -12.71 -32.61
N HIS A 304 21.84 -13.13 -33.87
CA HIS A 304 22.26 -12.26 -34.95
C HIS A 304 21.26 -11.15 -35.27
N LEU A 305 19.96 -11.45 -35.30
CA LEU A 305 18.91 -10.43 -35.41
C LEU A 305 18.93 -9.49 -34.20
N SER A 306 19.20 -10.00 -32.99
CA SER A 306 19.28 -9.20 -31.77
C SER A 306 20.45 -8.21 -31.80
N SER A 307 21.60 -8.63 -32.34
CA SER A 307 22.72 -7.72 -32.59
C SER A 307 22.35 -6.59 -33.55
N LEU A 308 21.57 -6.90 -34.59
CA LEU A 308 21.09 -5.89 -35.54
C LEU A 308 20.04 -4.97 -34.91
N ASN A 309 19.12 -5.52 -34.11
CA ASN A 309 18.11 -4.75 -33.37
C ASN A 309 18.75 -3.74 -32.43
N SER A 310 19.80 -4.15 -31.69
CA SER A 310 20.52 -3.24 -30.79
C SER A 310 21.22 -2.11 -31.56
N TYR A 311 21.81 -2.41 -32.72
CA TYR A 311 22.40 -1.37 -33.58
C TYR A 311 21.35 -0.39 -34.15
N LEU A 312 20.13 -0.87 -34.39
CA LEU A 312 19.03 -0.07 -34.92
C LEU A 312 18.20 0.63 -33.83
N GLY A 313 18.38 0.29 -32.56
CA GLY A 313 17.56 0.79 -31.44
C GLY A 313 16.14 0.22 -31.46
N THR A 314 16.00 -1.07 -31.77
CA THR A 314 14.73 -1.80 -31.94
C THR A 314 14.68 -3.09 -31.11
N GLU A 315 15.24 -3.06 -29.89
CA GLU A 315 15.38 -4.23 -29.02
C GLU A 315 14.04 -4.89 -28.65
N GLU A 316 12.94 -4.15 -28.70
CA GLU A 316 11.58 -4.67 -28.50
C GLU A 316 11.18 -5.73 -29.54
N LEU A 317 11.76 -5.70 -30.74
CA LEU A 317 11.48 -6.68 -31.79
C LEU A 317 11.91 -8.09 -31.38
N THR A 318 12.92 -8.23 -30.52
CA THR A 318 13.48 -9.54 -30.14
C THR A 318 12.45 -10.50 -29.55
N ALA A 319 11.34 -10.00 -28.98
CA ALA A 319 10.26 -10.82 -28.44
C ALA A 319 9.28 -11.35 -29.50
N LEU A 320 9.34 -10.85 -30.74
CA LEU A 320 8.42 -11.21 -31.81
C LEU A 320 8.88 -12.48 -32.56
N ASP A 321 8.03 -13.00 -33.43
CA ASP A 321 8.44 -14.02 -34.40
C ASP A 321 9.40 -13.46 -35.45
N PHE A 322 10.15 -14.35 -36.09
CA PHE A 322 11.17 -14.02 -37.05
C PHE A 322 10.66 -13.15 -38.20
N GLN A 323 9.47 -13.41 -38.74
CA GLN A 323 8.95 -12.61 -39.86
C GLN A 323 8.65 -11.19 -39.40
N SER A 324 8.09 -11.04 -38.20
CA SER A 324 7.84 -9.75 -37.57
C SER A 324 9.12 -9.00 -37.25
N GLN A 325 10.15 -9.68 -36.72
CA GLN A 325 11.49 -9.10 -36.48
C GLN A 325 12.10 -8.57 -37.77
N VAL A 326 12.11 -9.40 -38.82
CA VAL A 326 12.65 -9.04 -40.13
C VAL A 326 11.93 -7.85 -40.74
N ARG A 327 10.59 -7.81 -40.64
CA ARG A 327 9.81 -6.67 -41.14
C ARG A 327 10.14 -5.39 -40.38
N GLY A 328 10.15 -5.44 -39.04
CA GLY A 328 10.51 -4.30 -38.20
C GLY A 328 11.92 -3.78 -38.48
N ILE A 329 12.89 -4.68 -38.63
CA ILE A 329 14.27 -4.35 -39.03
C ILE A 329 14.28 -3.66 -40.40
N LYS A 330 13.55 -4.20 -41.39
CA LYS A 330 13.47 -3.61 -42.72
C LYS A 330 12.93 -2.18 -42.67
N ASP A 331 11.87 -1.95 -41.88
CA ASP A 331 11.26 -0.63 -41.72
C ASP A 331 12.20 0.34 -40.98
N ALA A 332 12.89 -0.11 -39.93
CA ALA A 332 13.87 0.67 -39.19
C ALA A 332 15.08 1.06 -40.05
N VAL A 333 15.58 0.12 -40.86
CA VAL A 333 16.66 0.39 -41.83
C VAL A 333 16.19 1.37 -42.90
N ALA A 334 15.00 1.18 -43.48
CA ALA A 334 14.45 2.12 -44.46
C ALA A 334 14.26 3.52 -43.87
N SER A 335 13.85 3.63 -42.61
CA SER A 335 13.77 4.89 -41.88
C SER A 335 15.14 5.53 -41.67
N LYS A 336 16.14 4.77 -41.21
CA LYS A 336 17.52 5.28 -41.05
C LYS A 336 18.10 5.75 -42.39
N ILE A 337 17.93 4.97 -43.46
CA ILE A 337 18.30 5.35 -44.83
C ILE A 337 17.62 6.67 -45.25
N SER A 338 16.31 6.76 -45.06
CA SER A 338 15.53 7.95 -45.47
C SER A 338 15.90 9.19 -44.64
N GLN A 339 16.38 9.00 -43.41
CA GLN A 339 16.95 10.06 -42.58
C GLN A 339 18.38 10.43 -42.99
N HIS A 340 19.13 9.51 -43.62
CA HIS A 340 20.54 9.66 -43.94
C HIS A 340 20.86 10.23 -45.34
N ASP A 341 19.86 10.47 -46.21
CA ASP A 341 20.15 11.01 -47.55
C ASP A 341 19.58 12.41 -47.85
N LYS A 342 20.49 13.38 -47.68
CA LYS A 342 20.82 14.34 -48.74
C LYS A 342 22.23 14.14 -49.36
N GLU A 343 23.02 13.11 -49.00
CA GLU A 343 24.45 13.08 -49.44
C GLU A 343 25.10 11.77 -49.95
N LYS A 344 24.49 10.56 -49.99
CA LYS A 344 25.17 9.36 -50.53
C LYS A 344 24.27 8.37 -51.29
N GLU A 345 23.88 8.74 -52.51
CA GLU A 345 23.10 7.95 -53.48
C GLU A 345 23.70 6.58 -53.92
N LEU A 346 24.99 6.31 -53.66
CA LEU A 346 25.68 5.07 -54.09
C LEU A 346 25.72 3.96 -53.03
N SER A 347 25.73 4.31 -51.74
CA SER A 347 25.60 3.35 -50.63
C SER A 347 24.19 2.73 -50.61
N ASP A 348 23.21 3.51 -51.05
CA ASP A 348 21.80 3.20 -50.96
C ASP A 348 21.36 2.03 -51.85
N GLN A 349 22.01 1.86 -53.01
CA GLN A 349 21.69 0.76 -53.94
C GLN A 349 22.29 -0.58 -53.49
N HIS A 350 23.43 -0.56 -52.79
CA HIS A 350 24.06 -1.75 -52.22
C HIS A 350 23.29 -2.23 -50.98
N LEU A 351 22.90 -1.30 -50.08
CA LEU A 351 22.00 -1.56 -48.95
C LEU A 351 20.68 -2.18 -49.40
N ARG A 352 20.04 -1.61 -50.42
CA ARG A 352 18.78 -2.14 -50.97
C ARG A 352 18.92 -3.53 -51.56
N ARG A 353 20.04 -3.85 -52.25
CA ARG A 353 20.29 -5.20 -52.79
C ARG A 353 20.52 -6.20 -51.68
N GLN A 354 21.33 -5.86 -50.69
CA GLN A 354 21.61 -6.76 -49.58
C GLN A 354 20.39 -6.96 -48.67
N LEU A 355 19.53 -5.95 -48.47
CA LEU A 355 18.24 -6.10 -47.79
C LEU A 355 17.21 -6.90 -48.62
N ALA A 356 17.26 -6.81 -49.95
CA ALA A 356 16.43 -7.64 -50.82
C ALA A 356 16.91 -9.11 -50.81
N GLU A 357 18.21 -9.33 -50.72
CA GLU A 357 18.84 -10.64 -50.55
C GLU A 357 18.55 -11.20 -49.15
N LEU A 358 18.54 -10.34 -48.12
CA LEU A 358 18.00 -10.61 -46.79
C LEU A 358 16.55 -11.10 -46.91
N GLY A 359 15.67 -10.34 -47.55
CA GLY A 359 14.28 -10.75 -47.80
C GLY A 359 14.13 -12.07 -48.56
N ARG A 360 15.01 -12.39 -49.52
CA ARG A 360 15.00 -13.66 -50.27
C ARG A 360 15.43 -14.86 -49.43
N LEU A 361 16.48 -14.69 -48.62
CA LEU A 361 16.98 -15.76 -47.74
C LEU A 361 15.99 -16.03 -46.60
N LEU A 362 15.31 -14.99 -46.11
CA LEU A 362 14.34 -15.07 -45.02
C LEU A 362 12.95 -15.61 -45.45
N THR A 363 12.61 -15.56 -46.74
CA THR A 363 11.35 -16.11 -47.30
C THR A 363 11.46 -17.58 -47.76
N GLY A 364 12.63 -18.20 -47.61
CA GLY A 364 12.83 -19.62 -47.87
C GLY A 364 12.78 -20.03 -49.35
N GLN A 365 12.87 -19.09 -50.29
CA GLN A 365 12.83 -19.38 -51.73
C GLN A 365 14.09 -20.11 -52.28
N ASP A 366 15.18 -20.18 -51.51
CA ASP A 366 16.44 -20.82 -51.95
C ASP A 366 17.09 -21.65 -50.82
N MET A 367 16.28 -22.49 -50.16
CA MET A 367 16.71 -23.34 -49.03
C MET A 367 17.52 -24.58 -49.45
N SER A 368 17.81 -24.78 -50.74
CA SER A 368 18.44 -26.01 -51.27
C SER A 368 19.96 -25.95 -51.42
N LYS A 369 20.60 -24.77 -51.27
CA LYS A 369 22.01 -24.58 -51.63
C LYS A 369 22.99 -24.32 -50.48
N TYR A 370 22.54 -23.93 -49.29
CA TYR A 370 23.42 -23.58 -48.18
C TYR A 370 22.84 -24.06 -46.84
N SER A 371 23.70 -24.37 -45.86
CA SER A 371 23.20 -24.61 -44.50
C SER A 371 22.60 -23.32 -43.95
N ILE A 372 21.51 -23.41 -43.17
CA ILE A 372 20.85 -22.23 -42.57
C ILE A 372 21.86 -21.34 -41.83
N SER A 373 22.88 -21.94 -41.19
CA SER A 373 24.02 -21.23 -40.59
C SER A 373 24.79 -20.39 -41.61
N GLN A 374 25.19 -20.95 -42.75
CA GLN A 374 25.93 -20.23 -43.78
C GLN A 374 25.13 -19.08 -44.40
N GLN A 375 23.80 -19.26 -44.53
CA GLN A 375 22.94 -18.19 -45.02
C GLN A 375 22.84 -17.06 -43.99
N VAL A 376 22.68 -17.39 -42.71
CA VAL A 376 22.67 -16.44 -41.60
C VAL A 376 24.02 -15.73 -41.46
N ASP A 377 25.14 -16.44 -41.52
CA ASP A 377 26.51 -15.89 -41.52
C ASP A 377 26.74 -14.93 -42.70
N SER A 378 26.22 -15.27 -43.88
CA SER A 378 26.25 -14.40 -45.06
C SER A 378 25.35 -13.17 -44.88
N LEU A 379 24.20 -13.31 -44.22
CA LEU A 379 23.28 -12.22 -43.88
C LEU A 379 23.88 -11.21 -42.91
N ILE A 380 24.65 -11.68 -41.92
CA ILE A 380 25.34 -10.82 -40.95
C ILE A 380 26.54 -10.13 -41.58
N PHE A 381 27.30 -10.86 -42.39
CA PHE A 381 28.42 -10.28 -43.12
C PHE A 381 27.94 -9.15 -44.02
N ALA A 382 26.85 -9.37 -44.76
CA ALA A 382 26.14 -8.35 -45.54
C ALA A 382 25.70 -7.17 -44.64
N ALA A 383 24.90 -7.40 -43.61
CA ALA A 383 24.42 -6.33 -42.73
C ALA A 383 25.53 -5.52 -42.04
N ARG A 384 26.67 -6.15 -41.68
CA ARG A 384 27.85 -5.47 -41.12
C ARG A 384 28.62 -4.67 -42.17
N THR A 385 28.82 -5.22 -43.37
CA THR A 385 29.47 -4.48 -44.46
C THR A 385 28.67 -3.24 -44.90
N LEU A 386 27.33 -3.30 -44.87
CA LEU A 386 26.47 -2.12 -45.14
C LEU A 386 26.67 -0.97 -44.16
N VAL A 387 26.98 -1.30 -42.91
CA VAL A 387 27.13 -0.33 -41.84
C VAL A 387 28.57 0.20 -41.80
N ASP A 388 29.57 -0.66 -41.94
CA ASP A 388 30.97 -0.22 -41.94
C ASP A 388 31.32 0.60 -43.20
N GLU A 389 30.77 0.28 -44.38
CA GLU A 389 30.91 1.13 -45.59
C GLU A 389 30.18 2.48 -45.46
N SER A 390 29.23 2.61 -44.52
CA SER A 390 28.59 3.89 -44.20
C SER A 390 29.39 4.74 -43.22
N ILE A 391 30.31 4.13 -42.46
CA ILE A 391 31.17 4.77 -41.44
C ILE A 391 32.57 5.10 -41.98
N ASP A 392 33.05 4.40 -43.01
CA ASP A 392 34.29 4.75 -43.71
C ASP A 392 34.09 5.96 -44.66
N ILE A 393 33.89 7.13 -44.05
CA ILE A 393 34.43 8.37 -44.60
C ILE A 393 35.90 8.40 -44.17
N PRO A 394 36.87 8.37 -45.10
CA PRO A 394 38.24 8.66 -44.72
C PRO A 394 38.27 10.08 -44.16
N LEU A 395 38.78 10.23 -42.93
CA LEU A 395 39.18 11.48 -42.29
C LEU A 395 40.39 12.13 -43.03
N ALA A 396 40.29 12.27 -44.34
CA ALA A 396 41.29 12.91 -45.18
C ALA A 396 40.60 13.87 -46.16
N GLN A 397 40.74 15.17 -45.84
CA GLN A 397 40.26 16.37 -46.57
C GLN A 397 38.76 16.63 -46.37
N ARG A 398 38.29 17.64 -45.65
CA ARG A 398 38.78 18.99 -45.33
C ARG A 398 38.27 19.42 -43.96
#